data_AF-A0A4R4YK56-F1
#
_entry.id   AF-A0A4R4YK56-F1
#
_cell.length_a   1.000
_cell.length_b   1.000
_cell.length_c   1.000
_cell.angle_alpha   90.00
_cell.angle_beta   90.00
_cell.angle_gamma   90.00
#
_symmetry.space_group_name_H-M   'P 1'
#
loop_
_entity.id
_entity.type
_entity.pdbx_description
1 polymer ?
#
loop_
_entity_poly.entity_id
_entity_poly.type
_entity_poly.pdbx_seq_one_letter_code
_entity_poly.pdbx_strand_id
1 'polypeptide(L)'
;MPSADVSLLAEYAARLTDAINTLARDESDAIDRAATVLAEQLRRDGLIYIYGPGAHSAIAVQDVFYRAGCPANVVPVTDTSTTLAAGALTSTQAERAPNHGATVVTASGVTPGDPFIIVNAFGINAAALDAARAAHSRGAYVIALTTPATTAALPAT
;
A
#
# COMPACT_ATOMS: atom_id res chain seq x y z
N MET A 1 -37.65 -10.15 -28.58
CA MET A 1 -37.82 -9.30 -27.37
C MET A 1 -36.45 -8.71 -27.06
N PRO A 2 -36.28 -7.40 -26.91
CA PRO A 2 -35.02 -6.87 -26.43
C PRO A 2 -34.85 -7.33 -24.98
N SER A 3 -33.72 -7.95 -24.66
CA SER A 3 -33.35 -8.28 -23.28
C SER A 3 -33.38 -7.01 -22.44
N ALA A 4 -33.89 -7.08 -21.22
CA ALA A 4 -33.82 -5.95 -20.29
C ALA A 4 -32.33 -5.58 -20.09
N ASP A 5 -31.91 -4.44 -20.65
CA ASP A 5 -30.57 -3.90 -20.45
C ASP A 5 -30.35 -3.74 -18.95
N VAL A 6 -29.43 -4.53 -18.40
CA VAL A 6 -28.97 -4.35 -17.02
C VAL A 6 -28.33 -2.97 -16.96
N SER A 7 -28.79 -2.13 -16.04
CA SER A 7 -28.21 -0.79 -15.84
C SER A 7 -26.70 -0.88 -15.61
N LEU A 8 -25.94 0.04 -16.20
CA LEU A 8 -24.49 0.17 -15.96
C LEU A 8 -24.16 0.25 -14.47
N LEU A 9 -25.02 0.89 -13.66
CA LEU A 9 -24.85 0.96 -12.22
C LEU A 9 -24.98 -0.42 -11.55
N ALA A 10 -25.93 -1.23 -12.02
CA ALA A 10 -26.14 -2.58 -11.51
C ALA A 10 -24.97 -3.50 -11.90
N GLU A 11 -24.45 -3.36 -13.12
CA GLU A 11 -23.23 -4.09 -13.52
C GLU A 11 -22.01 -3.67 -12.69
N TYR A 12 -21.82 -2.35 -12.50
CA TYR A 12 -20.71 -1.84 -11.70
C TYR A 12 -20.76 -2.32 -10.25
N ALA A 13 -21.95 -2.24 -9.62
CA ALA A 13 -22.16 -2.75 -8.27
C ALA A 13 -21.87 -4.26 -8.19
N ALA A 14 -22.36 -5.05 -9.15
CA ALA A 14 -22.11 -6.49 -9.19
C ALA A 14 -20.61 -6.81 -9.30
N ARG A 15 -19.87 -6.09 -10.16
CA ARG A 15 -18.42 -6.25 -10.31
C ARG A 15 -17.66 -5.89 -9.04
N LEU A 16 -18.04 -4.82 -8.35
CA LEU A 16 -17.43 -4.46 -7.06
C LEU A 16 -17.68 -5.52 -6.00
N THR A 17 -18.92 -6.02 -5.89
CA THR A 17 -19.26 -7.08 -4.94
C THR A 17 -18.46 -8.36 -5.22
N ASP A 18 -18.34 -8.75 -6.49
CA ASP A 18 -17.56 -9.93 -6.87
C ASP A 18 -16.06 -9.77 -6.55
N ALA A 19 -15.49 -8.59 -6.82
CA ALA A 19 -14.11 -8.28 -6.46
C ALA A 19 -13.86 -8.35 -4.95
N ILE A 20 -14.77 -7.79 -4.13
CA ILE A 20 -14.69 -7.86 -2.67
C ILE A 20 -14.81 -9.30 -2.17
N ASN A 21 -15.75 -10.08 -2.72
CA ASN A 21 -15.92 -11.49 -2.35
C ASN A 21 -14.69 -12.32 -2.72
N THR A 22 -14.07 -12.03 -3.86
CA THR A 22 -12.85 -12.71 -4.29
C THR A 22 -11.68 -12.38 -3.37
N LEU A 23 -11.47 -11.10 -3.05
CA LEU A 23 -10.49 -10.67 -2.05
C LEU A 23 -10.71 -11.38 -0.70
N ALA A 24 -11.95 -11.42 -0.23
CA ALA A 24 -12.33 -11.99 1.06
C ALA A 24 -12.23 -13.53 1.13
N ARG A 25 -12.09 -14.22 -0.01
CA ARG A 25 -11.81 -15.67 -0.06
C ARG A 25 -10.33 -15.94 -0.25
N ASP A 26 -9.71 -15.21 -1.16
CA ASP A 26 -8.40 -15.58 -1.71
C ASP A 26 -7.24 -14.95 -0.91
N GLU A 27 -7.47 -13.80 -0.25
CA GLU A 27 -6.44 -13.07 0.50
C GLU A 27 -6.58 -13.18 2.03
N SER A 28 -7.57 -13.93 2.54
CA SER A 28 -7.84 -14.06 3.99
C SER A 28 -6.61 -14.49 4.77
N ASP A 29 -5.91 -15.53 4.31
CA ASP A 29 -4.73 -16.05 4.99
C ASP A 29 -3.60 -15.01 5.04
N ALA A 30 -3.44 -14.20 3.98
CA ALA A 30 -2.41 -13.16 3.93
C ALA A 30 -2.77 -12.00 4.89
N ILE A 31 -4.03 -11.60 4.91
CA ILE A 31 -4.56 -10.60 5.83
C ILE A 31 -4.42 -11.06 7.28
N ASP A 32 -4.75 -12.31 7.59
CA ASP A 32 -4.66 -12.86 8.95
C ASP A 32 -3.21 -12.94 9.45
N ARG A 33 -2.27 -13.32 8.57
CA ARG A 33 -0.84 -13.27 8.89
C ARG A 33 -0.37 -11.84 9.17
N ALA A 34 -0.75 -10.89 8.32
CA ALA A 34 -0.43 -9.47 8.53
C ALA A 34 -1.03 -8.98 9.85
N ALA A 35 -2.31 -9.24 10.11
CA ALA A 35 -3.01 -8.86 11.32
C ALA A 35 -2.33 -9.44 12.57
N THR A 36 -1.87 -10.69 12.52
CA THR A 36 -1.13 -11.34 13.61
C THR A 36 0.18 -10.61 13.93
N VAL A 37 0.97 -10.27 12.90
CA VAL A 37 2.21 -9.50 13.07
C VAL A 37 1.94 -8.13 13.66
N LEU A 38 0.96 -7.41 13.13
CA LEU A 38 0.60 -6.08 13.61
C LEU A 38 0.05 -6.13 15.05
N ALA A 39 -0.78 -7.10 15.39
CA ALA A 39 -1.31 -7.26 16.74
C ALA A 39 -0.22 -7.58 17.77
N GLU A 40 0.79 -8.38 17.40
CA GLU A 40 1.93 -8.65 18.28
C GLU A 40 2.80 -7.42 18.48
N GLN A 41 3.01 -6.62 17.42
CA GLN A 41 3.72 -5.35 17.53
C GLN A 41 3.00 -4.40 18.49
N LEU A 42 1.68 -4.27 18.37
CA LEU A 42 0.86 -3.44 19.26
C LEU A 42 0.90 -3.94 20.71
N ARG A 43 0.89 -5.26 20.95
CA ARG A 43 0.99 -5.82 22.32
C ARG A 43 2.27 -5.43 23.04
N ARG A 44 3.32 -5.12 22.30
CA ARG A 44 4.64 -4.69 22.82
C ARG A 44 4.81 -3.17 22.80
N ASP A 45 3.73 -2.43 22.55
CA ASP A 45 3.74 -0.97 22.37
C ASP A 45 4.69 -0.51 21.24
N GLY A 46 4.93 -1.38 20.26
CA GLY A 46 5.80 -1.12 19.12
C GLY A 46 5.12 -0.28 18.05
N LEU A 47 5.92 0.31 17.15
CA LEU A 47 5.45 1.15 16.06
C LEU A 47 5.13 0.33 14.81
N ILE A 48 4.16 0.79 14.02
CA ILE A 48 3.79 0.22 12.71
C ILE A 48 3.97 1.29 11.66
N TYR A 49 4.87 1.08 10.71
CA TYR A 49 5.15 2.03 9.65
C TYR A 49 4.28 1.73 8.43
N ILE A 50 3.72 2.77 7.80
CA ILE A 50 2.98 2.62 6.54
C ILE A 50 3.43 3.68 5.52
N TYR A 51 3.75 3.21 4.32
CA TYR A 51 4.19 4.03 3.19
C TYR A 51 3.33 3.74 1.96
N GLY A 52 2.87 4.80 1.29
CA GLY A 52 2.04 4.72 0.09
C GLY A 52 2.63 5.56 -1.04
N PRO A 53 3.71 5.13 -1.71
CA PRO A 53 4.29 5.87 -2.83
C PRO A 53 3.29 5.96 -3.98
N GLY A 54 3.10 7.18 -4.48
CA GLY A 54 2.23 7.50 -5.61
C GLY A 54 0.93 8.20 -5.21
N ALA A 55 0.38 8.94 -6.17
CA ALA A 55 -0.78 9.82 -6.04
C ALA A 55 -1.90 9.29 -5.14
N HIS A 56 -2.44 8.11 -5.47
CA HIS A 56 -3.59 7.52 -4.79
C HIS A 56 -3.20 6.51 -3.70
N SER A 57 -2.01 5.91 -3.80
CA SER A 57 -1.50 5.01 -2.75
C SER A 57 -1.34 5.73 -1.41
N ALA A 58 -1.03 7.03 -1.44
CA ALA A 58 -0.94 7.87 -0.25
C ALA A 58 -2.27 7.97 0.54
N ILE A 59 -3.42 7.71 -0.10
CA ILE A 59 -4.73 7.70 0.58
C ILE A 59 -4.78 6.60 1.64
N ALA A 60 -4.19 5.43 1.37
CA ALA A 60 -4.18 4.32 2.34
C ALA A 60 -3.43 4.70 3.63
N VAL A 61 -2.37 5.50 3.52
CA VAL A 61 -1.64 6.07 4.68
C VAL A 61 -2.55 7.03 5.45
N GLN A 62 -3.24 7.92 4.74
CA GLN A 62 -4.11 8.93 5.32
C GLN A 62 -5.34 8.31 6.02
N ASP A 63 -5.88 7.22 5.47
CA ASP A 63 -7.09 6.56 5.99
C ASP A 63 -6.87 5.90 7.36
N VAL A 64 -5.66 5.38 7.59
CA VAL A 64 -5.32 4.68 8.85
C VAL A 64 -4.57 5.56 9.84
N PHE A 65 -4.06 6.72 9.42
CA PHE A 65 -3.32 7.62 10.31
C PHE A 65 -4.24 8.63 11.01
N TYR A 66 -4.13 8.71 12.33
CA TYR A 66 -4.76 9.75 13.16
C TYR A 66 -6.30 9.86 12.98
N ARG A 67 -6.95 8.73 12.71
CA ARG A 67 -8.41 8.60 12.63
C ARG A 67 -8.97 7.93 13.88
N ALA A 68 -10.18 8.32 14.28
CA ALA A 68 -10.90 7.68 15.38
C ALA A 68 -11.00 6.15 15.15
N GLY A 69 -10.57 5.37 16.14
CA GLY A 69 -10.56 3.91 16.10
C GLY A 69 -9.26 3.27 15.58
N CYS A 70 -8.30 4.05 15.08
CA CYS A 70 -7.00 3.54 14.67
C CYS A 70 -6.01 3.49 15.85
N PRO A 71 -5.06 2.53 15.88
CA PRO A 71 -3.99 2.50 16.88
C PRO A 71 -3.12 3.76 16.80
N ALA A 72 -2.73 4.32 17.96
CA ALA A 72 -1.85 5.48 18.03
C ALA A 72 -0.42 5.18 17.54
N ASN A 73 -0.04 3.90 17.50
CA ASN A 73 1.29 3.42 17.13
C ASN A 73 1.54 3.41 15.61
N VAL A 74 0.57 3.82 14.80
CA VAL A 74 0.75 3.93 13.34
C VAL A 74 1.60 5.16 13.01
N VAL A 75 2.75 4.92 12.39
CA VAL A 75 3.68 5.94 11.91
C VAL A 75 3.49 6.11 10.39
N PRO A 76 2.96 7.25 9.94
CA PRO A 76 2.82 7.52 8.53
C PRO A 76 4.18 7.90 7.96
N VAL A 77 4.67 7.13 7.01
CA VAL A 77 5.86 7.48 6.24
C VAL A 77 5.41 8.41 5.12
N THR A 78 5.51 9.72 5.36
CA THR A 78 4.99 10.73 4.45
C THR A 78 6.07 11.21 3.48
N ASP A 79 5.70 11.24 2.21
CA ASP A 79 6.49 11.82 1.14
C ASP A 79 5.54 12.56 0.19
N THR A 80 5.49 13.89 0.32
CA THR A 80 4.57 14.71 -0.46
C THR A 80 4.96 14.78 -1.93
N SER A 81 6.22 14.50 -2.27
CA SER A 81 6.71 14.61 -3.65
C SER A 81 6.08 13.59 -4.59
N THR A 82 5.64 12.44 -4.08
CA THR A 82 4.92 11.42 -4.84
C THR A 82 3.40 11.59 -4.81
N THR A 83 2.86 12.59 -4.11
CA THR A 83 1.41 12.85 -4.02
C THR A 83 0.92 13.86 -5.07
N LEU A 84 -0.40 13.92 -5.30
CA LEU A 84 -1.00 14.91 -6.21
C LEU A 84 -0.88 16.35 -5.72
N ALA A 85 -0.58 16.59 -4.43
CA ALA A 85 -0.29 17.92 -3.93
C ALA A 85 0.97 18.53 -4.57
N ALA A 86 1.89 17.70 -5.07
CA ALA A 86 3.06 18.13 -5.84
C ALA A 86 2.79 18.32 -7.36
N GLY A 87 1.58 17.98 -7.82
CA GLY A 87 1.19 17.96 -9.24
C GLY A 87 1.44 16.60 -9.91
N ALA A 88 0.60 16.23 -10.88
CA ALA A 88 0.59 14.88 -11.48
C ALA A 88 1.91 14.49 -12.16
N LEU A 89 2.54 15.41 -12.91
CA LEU A 89 3.81 15.13 -13.59
C LEU A 89 4.97 15.02 -12.59
N THR A 90 5.04 15.93 -11.62
CA THR A 90 6.03 15.89 -10.53
C THR A 90 5.94 14.60 -9.74
N SER A 91 4.72 14.22 -9.34
CA SER A 91 4.41 12.97 -8.64
C SER A 91 4.91 11.75 -9.42
N THR A 92 4.59 11.68 -10.71
CA THR A 92 5.01 10.56 -11.58
C THR A 92 6.53 10.50 -11.72
N GLN A 93 7.20 11.65 -11.85
CA GLN A 93 8.66 11.70 -11.94
C GLN A 93 9.33 11.26 -10.64
N ALA A 94 8.85 11.75 -9.49
CA ALA A 94 9.34 11.36 -8.18
C ALA A 94 9.15 9.86 -7.92
N GLU A 95 7.98 9.32 -8.27
CA GLU A 95 7.66 7.90 -8.04
C GLU A 95 8.57 6.95 -8.85
N ARG A 96 9.08 7.43 -9.99
CA ARG A 96 9.99 6.70 -10.89
C ARG A 96 11.46 7.03 -10.67
N ALA A 97 11.78 7.99 -9.79
CA ALA A 97 13.15 8.37 -9.52
C ALA A 97 13.89 7.24 -8.76
N PRO A 98 15.04 6.76 -9.25
CA PRO A 98 15.82 5.75 -8.55
C PRO A 98 16.25 6.21 -7.17
N ASN A 99 16.25 5.29 -6.21
CA ASN A 99 16.60 5.48 -4.80
C ASN A 99 15.67 6.42 -4.01
N HIS A 100 14.56 6.87 -4.59
CA HIS A 100 13.61 7.76 -3.92
C HIS A 100 13.03 7.09 -2.66
N GLY A 101 12.51 5.87 -2.82
CA GLY A 101 11.94 5.10 -1.72
C GLY A 101 12.95 4.76 -0.63
N ALA A 102 14.20 4.48 -0.99
CA ALA A 102 15.27 4.19 -0.04
C ALA A 102 15.60 5.40 0.86
N THR A 103 15.54 6.61 0.28
CA THR A 103 15.73 7.87 1.03
C THR A 103 14.58 8.09 2.01
N VAL A 104 13.34 7.87 1.57
CA VAL A 104 12.14 7.96 2.40
C VAL A 104 12.19 6.97 3.57
N VAL A 105 12.53 5.70 3.32
CA VAL A 105 12.67 4.68 4.37
C VAL A 105 13.78 5.06 5.36
N THR A 106 14.90 5.58 4.87
CA THR A 106 15.99 6.03 5.75
C THR A 106 15.56 7.15 6.69
N ALA A 107 14.75 8.10 6.19
CA ALA A 107 14.21 9.19 6.99
C ALA A 107 13.09 8.75 7.96
N SER A 108 12.40 7.64 7.68
CA SER A 108 11.29 7.16 8.52
C SER A 108 11.70 6.72 9.93
N GLY A 109 12.96 6.31 10.11
CA GLY A 109 13.45 5.79 11.38
C GLY A 109 13.02 4.34 11.69
N VAL A 110 12.50 3.58 10.71
CA VAL A 110 12.18 2.15 10.87
C VAL A 110 13.40 1.35 11.35
N THR A 111 13.18 0.45 12.30
CA THR A 111 14.22 -0.38 12.92
C THR A 111 13.99 -1.88 12.65
N PRO A 112 14.98 -2.75 12.93
CA PRO A 112 14.82 -4.19 12.73
C PRO A 112 13.64 -4.76 13.53
N GLY A 113 12.81 -5.57 12.88
CA GLY A 113 11.62 -6.18 13.47
C GLY A 113 10.34 -5.35 13.35
N ASP A 114 10.43 -4.04 13.07
CA ASP A 114 9.24 -3.21 12.89
C ASP A 114 8.45 -3.65 11.65
N PRO A 115 7.10 -3.74 11.74
CA PRO A 115 6.26 -3.89 10.56
C PRO A 115 6.32 -2.64 9.68
N PHE A 116 6.59 -2.84 8.39
CA PHE A 116 6.62 -1.80 7.38
C PHE A 116 5.67 -2.15 6.23
N ILE A 117 4.51 -1.49 6.20
CA ILE A 117 3.47 -1.70 5.21
C ILE A 117 3.73 -0.79 4.01
N ILE A 118 3.77 -1.37 2.80
CA ILE A 118 3.93 -0.63 1.54
C ILE A 118 2.66 -0.83 0.72
N VAL A 119 2.00 0.28 0.40
CA VAL A 119 0.82 0.28 -0.46
C VAL A 119 1.21 0.82 -1.83
N ASN A 120 1.08 0.01 -2.88
CA ASN A 120 1.26 0.49 -4.25
C ASN A 120 0.44 -0.37 -5.21
N ALA A 121 -0.40 0.27 -6.02
CA ALA A 121 -1.35 -0.42 -6.90
C ALA A 121 -0.68 -1.48 -7.80
N PHE A 122 0.49 -1.17 -8.36
CA PHE A 122 1.14 -2.02 -9.37
C PHE A 122 2.41 -2.70 -8.86
N GLY A 123 3.05 -2.17 -7.82
CA GLY A 123 4.26 -2.73 -7.24
C GLY A 123 5.50 -2.64 -8.14
N ILE A 124 5.49 -1.80 -9.18
CA ILE A 124 6.58 -1.71 -10.17
C ILE A 124 7.38 -0.41 -10.11
N ASN A 125 6.88 0.62 -9.44
CA ASN A 125 7.53 1.93 -9.45
C ASN A 125 8.77 1.92 -8.55
N ALA A 126 9.81 2.67 -8.94
CA ALA A 126 11.09 2.71 -8.25
C ALA A 126 10.93 3.06 -6.77
N ALA A 127 10.09 4.06 -6.43
CA ALA A 127 9.82 4.44 -5.05
C ALA A 127 9.28 3.28 -4.18
N ALA A 128 8.40 2.42 -4.72
CA ALA A 128 7.87 1.28 -3.99
C ALA A 128 8.92 0.16 -3.84
N LEU A 129 9.62 -0.19 -4.92
CA LEU A 129 10.63 -1.25 -4.93
C LEU A 129 11.84 -0.90 -4.06
N ASP A 130 12.33 0.34 -4.17
CA ASP A 130 13.46 0.83 -3.37
C ASP A 130 13.10 0.91 -1.89
N ALA A 131 11.87 1.32 -1.56
CA ALA A 131 11.40 1.29 -0.19
C ALA A 131 11.32 -0.14 0.36
N ALA A 132 10.76 -1.09 -0.39
CA ALA A 132 10.69 -2.49 0.02
C ALA A 132 12.08 -3.08 0.28
N ARG A 133 13.03 -2.84 -0.63
CA ARG A 133 14.42 -3.28 -0.49
C ARG A 133 15.12 -2.62 0.70
N ALA A 134 14.94 -1.31 0.87
CA ALA A 134 15.56 -0.56 1.97
C ALA A 134 14.99 -0.94 3.34
N ALA A 135 13.68 -1.18 3.46
CA ALA A 135 13.06 -1.63 4.70
C ALA A 135 13.53 -3.05 5.05
N HIS A 136 13.54 -3.95 4.07
CA HIS A 136 14.02 -5.31 4.25
C HIS A 136 15.50 -5.37 4.64
N SER A 137 16.38 -4.60 3.99
CA SER A 137 17.81 -4.58 4.31
C SER A 137 18.11 -4.01 5.71
N ARG A 138 17.18 -3.22 6.27
CA ARG A 138 17.20 -2.74 7.66
C ARG A 138 16.63 -3.75 8.66
N GLY A 139 16.15 -4.90 8.20
CA GLY A 139 15.58 -5.95 9.05
C GLY A 139 14.12 -5.73 9.42
N ALA A 140 13.41 -4.79 8.77
CA ALA A 140 11.98 -4.60 8.99
C ALA A 140 11.16 -5.78 8.41
N TYR A 141 10.00 -6.05 8.99
CA TYR A 141 9.04 -7.00 8.45
C TYR A 141 8.17 -6.31 7.40
N VAL A 142 8.44 -6.55 6.12
CA VAL A 142 7.77 -5.86 5.01
C VAL A 142 6.44 -6.53 4.66
N ILE A 143 5.37 -5.75 4.65
CA ILE A 143 4.03 -6.17 4.19
C ILE A 143 3.69 -5.36 2.95
N ALA A 144 3.42 -6.01 1.82
CA ALA A 144 3.08 -5.32 0.57
C ALA A 144 1.59 -5.47 0.26
N LEU A 145 0.90 -4.34 0.07
CA LEU A 145 -0.46 -4.27 -0.48
C LEU A 145 -0.37 -3.83 -1.94
N THR A 146 -0.57 -4.77 -2.86
CA THR A 146 -0.43 -4.56 -4.30
C THR A 146 -1.34 -5.49 -5.10
N THR A 147 -1.27 -5.45 -6.44
CA THR A 147 -2.06 -6.32 -7.33
C THR A 147 -1.16 -7.23 -8.18
N PRO A 148 -0.76 -8.42 -7.68
CA PRO A 148 0.19 -9.30 -8.37
C PRO A 148 -0.24 -9.69 -9.78
N ALA A 149 -1.54 -9.89 -10.01
CA ALA A 149 -2.08 -10.19 -11.34
C ALA A 149 -1.83 -9.05 -12.34
N THR A 150 -1.99 -7.81 -11.91
CA THR A 150 -1.67 -6.64 -12.74
C THR A 150 -0.18 -6.54 -12.98
N THR A 151 0.64 -6.71 -11.95
CA THR A 151 2.11 -6.71 -12.07
C THR A 151 2.60 -7.73 -13.10
N ALA A 152 2.08 -8.96 -13.06
CA ALA A 152 2.45 -10.03 -13.99
C ALA A 152 2.03 -9.78 -15.44
N ALA A 153 0.98 -8.98 -15.66
CA ALA A 153 0.49 -8.61 -16.98
C ALA A 153 1.23 -7.42 -17.62
N LEU A 154 2.01 -6.68 -16.83
CA LEU A 154 2.80 -5.55 -17.32
C LEU A 154 4.07 -6.05 -18.02
N PRO A 155 4.56 -5.34 -19.06
CA PRO A 155 5.84 -5.67 -19.68
C PRO A 155 6.96 -5.62 -18.64
N ALA A 156 7.87 -6.61 -18.65
CA ALA A 156 9.08 -6.54 -17.86
C ALA A 156 9.89 -5.30 -18.29
N THR A 157 10.11 -4.38 -17.35
CA THR A 157 10.96 -3.19 -17.52
C THR A 157 12.42 -3.53 -17.30
#